data_AF-I6ZVM8-F1
#
_entry.id   AF-I6ZVM8-F1
#
_cell.length_a   1.000
_cell.length_b   1.000
_cell.length_c   1.000
_cell.angle_alpha   90.00
_cell.angle_beta   90.00
_cell.angle_gamma   90.00
#
_symmetry.space_group_name_H-M   'P 1'
#
loop_
_entity.id
_entity.type
_entity.pdbx_description
1 polymer ?
#
loop_
_entity_poly.entity_id
_entity_poly.type
_entity_poly.pdbx_seq_one_letter_code
_entity_poly.pdbx_strand_id
1 'polypeptide(L)'
;MLRSEKMCLVSMYFSKDTAKQTITEIGKNGLLHFKDLNKDIKSENLLYTREITHMEKLISRLQYLTGDVKEVDEGIKHSDIDQVEEQVNKFFSRLIQLKSIKKETDTNQTRLKEDLYMLEETENFLGTVTEEAHLVQFDFMTGIVEKGKKLLIRKVLHQALRRNLVIRTKDVEDGTKAVFIVFAHGSEALEKVKDIFSSLGGRILDHKKFRECKRGLLELSATISQMQQIEDHNDEAIRKEQEKIRHLANTWRYYLNKEMKIYQALNKLSFDFDRDCLVGEAWILGEEIGKLKRINEIKGDGTSLFAFEITESEEMPPTYFKTNEFTEPFQILTNTYAVPSYGEINPAIFTLFTFPMLFGCMFGDVFHGLLLLCLSVYLIRNSKRFKNCSETLQMIVSGKYIILTFSIGAMFFGLLYSDFGSLAIPLFTSSRDSNRTYPFGVDHMWHHSKNEMVFLNSMKMKMSIIIGFLHMSLGVVISFLNAMYFNEPVEIYGVLIPQTIVFCSFVGYMVFLIIYKWLVTSNYPSIIGVLVNMFTNPFVVAEEIYPYQHRMQPLSIVPNASMYSLDVVRQAYIHDI
;
A
#
# COMPACT_ATOMS: atom_id res chain seq x y z
N MET A 1 -3.40 26.33 -7.77
CA MET A 1 -2.68 25.17 -8.37
C MET A 1 -1.35 25.57 -9.02
N LEU A 2 -1.24 26.69 -9.76
CA LEU A 2 0.01 27.05 -10.46
C LEU A 2 1.19 27.26 -9.52
N ARG A 3 0.95 27.89 -8.37
CA ARG A 3 1.90 27.99 -7.26
C ARG A 3 1.24 27.47 -5.99
N SER A 4 2.05 27.30 -4.95
CA SER A 4 1.59 26.91 -3.62
C SER A 4 0.67 27.98 -3.02
N GLU A 5 -0.27 27.56 -2.20
CA GLU A 5 -1.15 28.47 -1.48
C GLU A 5 -0.40 29.21 -0.36
N LYS A 6 -0.88 30.41 0.01
CA LYS A 6 -0.27 31.19 1.09
C LYS A 6 -0.49 30.52 2.45
N MET A 7 0.59 30.29 3.20
CA MET A 7 0.57 29.67 4.52
C MET A 7 0.87 30.72 5.59
N CYS A 8 0.26 30.56 6.76
CA CYS A 8 0.53 31.36 7.94
C CYS A 8 0.81 30.42 9.11
N LEU A 9 1.78 30.76 9.95
CA LEU A 9 1.99 30.08 11.21
C LEU A 9 1.05 30.70 12.26
N VAL A 10 0.36 29.85 13.01
CA VAL A 10 -0.51 30.27 14.08
C VAL A 10 -0.08 29.57 15.37
N SER A 11 0.17 30.36 16.40
CA SER A 11 0.39 29.87 17.76
C SER A 11 -0.95 29.84 18.49
N MET A 12 -1.32 28.69 19.02
CA MET A 12 -2.60 28.44 19.67
C MET A 12 -2.39 28.08 21.14
N TYR A 13 -3.22 28.66 22.00
CA TYR A 13 -3.22 28.44 23.44
C TYR A 13 -4.50 27.75 23.86
N PHE A 14 -4.36 26.55 24.41
CA PHE A 14 -5.48 25.72 24.86
C PHE A 14 -5.46 25.60 26.38
N SER A 15 -6.64 25.74 27.00
CA SER A 15 -6.79 25.31 28.40
C SER A 15 -6.75 23.78 28.47
N LYS A 16 -6.17 23.23 29.54
CA LYS A 16 -6.01 21.78 29.72
C LYS A 16 -7.34 21.02 29.64
N ASP A 17 -8.41 21.61 30.16
CA ASP A 17 -9.75 20.99 30.18
C ASP A 17 -10.44 21.02 28.82
N THR A 18 -10.19 22.06 28.01
CA THR A 18 -10.85 22.26 26.71
C THR A 18 -10.04 21.76 25.52
N ALA A 19 -8.77 21.40 25.72
CA ALA A 19 -7.84 21.03 24.64
C ALA A 19 -8.35 19.86 23.78
N LYS A 20 -8.84 18.79 24.42
CA LYS A 20 -9.37 17.60 23.71
C LYS A 20 -10.58 17.94 22.84
N GLN A 21 -11.54 18.69 23.40
CA GLN A 21 -12.74 19.11 22.66
C GLN A 21 -12.37 20.02 21.48
N THR A 22 -11.44 20.95 21.71
CA THR A 22 -10.99 21.89 20.70
C THR A 22 -10.30 21.20 19.53
N ILE A 23 -9.35 20.30 19.80
CA ILE A 23 -8.66 19.53 18.76
C ILE A 23 -9.63 18.64 17.99
N THR A 24 -10.66 18.10 18.65
CA THR A 24 -11.70 17.32 17.97
C THR A 24 -12.48 18.17 16.96
N GLU A 25 -12.82 19.41 17.29
CA GLU A 25 -13.54 20.32 16.37
C GLU A 25 -12.64 20.85 15.25
N ILE A 26 -11.39 21.19 15.57
CA ILE A 26 -10.37 21.53 14.56
C ILE A 26 -10.19 20.37 13.59
N GLY A 27 -10.06 19.16 14.10
CA GLY A 27 -9.86 17.94 13.32
C GLY A 27 -11.00 17.60 12.38
N LYS A 28 -12.25 17.97 12.70
CA LYS A 28 -13.40 17.81 11.79
C LYS A 28 -13.28 18.66 10.52
N ASN A 29 -12.61 19.82 10.61
CA ASN A 29 -12.45 20.74 9.50
C ASN A 29 -11.16 20.48 8.71
N GLY A 30 -10.15 19.87 9.33
CA GLY A 30 -8.92 19.45 8.65
C GLY A 30 -8.04 20.60 8.15
N LEU A 31 -8.11 21.77 8.80
CA LEU A 31 -7.49 23.02 8.31
C LEU A 31 -6.04 23.23 8.78
N LEU A 32 -5.61 22.51 9.84
CA LEU A 32 -4.37 22.79 10.55
C LEU A 32 -3.36 21.64 10.41
N HIS A 33 -2.10 22.01 10.20
CA HIS A 33 -0.95 21.11 10.29
C HIS A 33 -0.12 21.45 11.53
N PHE A 34 -0.26 20.67 12.61
CA PHE A 34 0.49 20.87 13.85
C PHE A 34 1.97 20.55 13.68
N LYS A 35 2.83 21.51 14.05
CA LYS A 35 4.25 21.31 14.26
C LYS A 35 4.45 20.53 15.55
N ASP A 36 5.46 19.67 15.54
CA ASP A 36 5.88 18.96 16.75
C ASP A 36 6.85 19.85 17.52
N LEU A 37 6.41 20.34 18.68
CA LEU A 37 7.19 21.20 19.58
C LEU A 37 8.04 20.38 20.55
N ASN A 38 7.78 19.07 20.69
CA ASN A 38 8.41 18.22 21.70
C ASN A 38 9.43 17.23 21.11
N LYS A 39 10.04 17.56 19.96
CA LYS A 39 10.96 16.65 19.23
C LYS A 39 12.15 16.18 20.07
N ASP A 40 12.64 17.02 20.97
CA ASP A 40 13.81 16.72 21.81
C ASP A 40 13.46 15.90 23.06
N ILE A 41 12.17 15.75 23.36
CA ILE A 41 11.68 15.01 24.52
C ILE A 41 11.50 13.53 24.13
N LYS A 42 12.01 12.63 24.98
CA LYS A 42 11.78 11.19 24.81
C LYS A 42 10.27 10.88 24.89
N SER A 43 9.79 9.98 24.04
CA SER A 43 8.36 9.63 23.94
C SER A 43 7.71 9.19 25.27
N GLU A 44 8.48 8.62 26.20
CA GLU A 44 8.01 8.19 27.52
C GLU A 44 7.64 9.35 28.45
N ASN A 45 8.24 10.53 28.25
CA ASN A 45 8.05 11.72 29.08
C ASN A 45 6.95 12.66 28.54
N LEU A 46 6.31 12.30 27.41
CA LEU A 46 5.22 13.09 26.85
C LEU A 46 3.95 12.95 27.71
N LEU A 47 3.16 14.03 27.75
CA LEU A 47 2.05 14.20 28.68
C LEU A 47 0.96 13.12 28.54
N TYR A 48 0.60 12.73 27.30
CA TYR A 48 -0.51 11.80 27.02
C TYR A 48 -0.07 10.40 26.59
N THR A 49 1.17 9.98 26.92
CA THR A 49 1.68 8.66 26.53
C THR A 49 0.89 7.51 27.18
N ARG A 50 0.41 7.69 28.41
CA ARG A 50 -0.38 6.66 29.11
C ARG A 50 -1.70 6.38 28.39
N GLU A 51 -2.37 7.43 27.94
CA GLU A 51 -3.63 7.40 27.21
C GLU A 51 -3.44 6.76 25.82
N ILE A 52 -2.36 7.11 25.11
CA ILE A 52 -2.02 6.46 23.83
C ILE A 52 -1.79 4.96 24.04
N THR A 53 -0.99 4.58 25.03
CA THR A 53 -0.69 3.17 25.33
C THR A 53 -1.97 2.41 25.71
N HIS A 54 -2.91 3.07 26.38
CA HIS A 54 -4.22 2.53 26.69
C HIS A 54 -5.07 2.29 25.42
N MET A 55 -5.12 3.27 24.51
CA MET A 55 -5.82 3.15 23.23
C MET A 55 -5.20 2.07 22.33
N GLU A 56 -3.87 1.94 22.30
CA GLU A 56 -3.18 0.87 21.57
C GLU A 56 -3.54 -0.53 22.09
N LYS A 57 -3.68 -0.68 23.42
CA LYS A 57 -4.16 -1.93 24.03
C LYS A 57 -5.60 -2.24 23.61
N LEU A 58 -6.49 -1.24 23.60
CA LEU A 58 -7.88 -1.42 23.15
C LEU A 58 -7.97 -1.78 21.66
N ILE A 59 -7.14 -1.15 20.81
CA ILE A 59 -7.07 -1.47 19.38
C ILE A 59 -6.52 -2.89 19.17
N SER A 60 -5.52 -3.31 19.95
CA SER A 60 -5.00 -4.68 19.91
C SER A 60 -6.06 -5.71 20.34
N ARG A 61 -6.87 -5.40 21.37
CA ARG A 61 -8.01 -6.23 21.77
C ARG A 61 -9.06 -6.30 20.67
N LEU A 62 -9.38 -5.17 20.04
CA LEU A 62 -10.30 -5.13 18.91
C LEU A 62 -9.77 -5.98 17.75
N GLN A 63 -8.48 -5.88 17.41
CA GLN A 63 -7.86 -6.67 16.35
C GLN A 63 -7.94 -8.18 16.64
N TYR A 64 -7.76 -8.58 17.89
CA TYR A 64 -7.97 -9.97 18.32
C TYR A 64 -9.44 -10.42 18.15
N LEU A 65 -10.40 -9.53 18.41
CA LEU A 65 -11.84 -9.80 18.22
C LEU A 65 -12.24 -9.86 16.73
N THR A 66 -11.60 -9.04 15.89
CA THR A 66 -11.96 -8.89 14.47
C THR A 66 -11.13 -9.75 13.52
N GLY A 67 -10.08 -10.43 13.98
CA GLY A 67 -9.14 -11.18 13.13
C GLY A 67 -9.79 -12.18 12.17
N ASP A 68 -10.93 -12.76 12.56
CA ASP A 68 -11.67 -13.74 11.77
C ASP A 68 -12.89 -13.15 11.02
N VAL A 69 -13.16 -11.85 11.19
CA VAL A 69 -14.39 -11.22 10.74
C VAL A 69 -14.18 -10.45 9.44
N LYS A 70 -14.81 -10.90 8.35
CA LYS A 70 -14.84 -10.15 7.08
C LYS A 70 -15.56 -8.82 7.27
N GLU A 71 -14.91 -7.72 6.90
CA GLU A 71 -15.43 -6.35 6.95
C GLU A 71 -16.78 -6.25 6.22
N VAL A 72 -17.77 -5.64 6.88
CA VAL A 72 -19.08 -5.30 6.30
C VAL A 72 -19.18 -3.80 6.35
N ASP A 73 -19.42 -3.14 5.22
CA ASP A 73 -19.49 -1.68 5.13
C ASP A 73 -20.87 -1.19 5.64
N GLU A 74 -21.10 -1.32 6.95
CA GLU A 74 -22.26 -0.73 7.64
C GLU A 74 -21.91 0.67 8.16
N GLY A 75 -22.86 1.60 8.03
CA GLY A 75 -22.71 2.98 8.44
C GLY A 75 -22.34 3.13 9.92
N ILE A 76 -21.44 4.07 10.21
CA ILE A 76 -20.94 4.35 11.56
C ILE A 76 -22.09 4.91 12.40
N LYS A 77 -22.46 4.20 13.48
CA LYS A 77 -23.44 4.69 14.47
C LYS A 77 -22.76 5.63 15.46
N HIS A 78 -23.51 6.56 16.03
CA HIS A 78 -22.98 7.42 17.09
C HIS A 78 -22.83 6.61 18.40
N SER A 79 -21.65 6.63 19.01
CA SER A 79 -21.40 5.98 20.31
C SER A 79 -20.35 6.76 21.10
N ASP A 80 -20.53 6.80 22.42
CA ASP A 80 -19.56 7.39 23.34
C ASP A 80 -18.37 6.47 23.55
N ILE A 81 -17.18 7.04 23.72
CA ILE A 81 -15.94 6.27 23.87
C ILE A 81 -15.97 5.35 25.10
N ASP A 82 -16.55 5.82 26.20
CA ASP A 82 -16.63 5.04 27.45
C ASP A 82 -17.50 3.79 27.26
N GLN A 83 -18.59 3.92 26.51
CA GLN A 83 -19.45 2.80 26.15
C GLN A 83 -18.73 1.83 25.20
N VAL A 84 -17.97 2.35 24.23
CA VAL A 84 -17.16 1.53 23.32
C VAL A 84 -16.11 0.73 24.11
N GLU A 85 -15.44 1.36 25.06
CA GLU A 85 -14.46 0.70 25.92
C GLU A 85 -15.08 -0.40 26.77
N GLU A 86 -16.19 -0.12 27.46
CA GLU A 86 -16.91 -1.11 28.27
C GLU A 86 -17.36 -2.30 27.42
N GLN A 87 -17.91 -2.03 26.23
CA GLN A 87 -18.33 -3.06 25.30
C GLN A 87 -17.16 -3.92 24.83
N VAL A 88 -16.07 -3.30 24.34
CA VAL A 88 -14.88 -4.03 23.86
C VAL A 88 -14.33 -4.93 24.96
N ASN A 89 -14.22 -4.42 26.19
CA ASN A 89 -13.73 -5.20 27.32
C ASN A 89 -14.68 -6.36 27.68
N LYS A 90 -15.99 -6.12 27.70
CA LYS A 90 -17.01 -7.15 27.95
C LYS A 90 -16.96 -8.28 26.92
N PHE A 91 -16.95 -7.92 25.63
CA PHE A 91 -16.88 -8.90 24.53
C PHE A 91 -15.54 -9.65 24.53
N PHE A 92 -14.43 -8.97 24.82
CA PHE A 92 -13.11 -9.58 24.94
C PHE A 92 -13.05 -10.63 26.06
N SER A 93 -13.48 -10.27 27.27
CA SER A 93 -13.55 -11.22 28.39
C SER A 93 -14.47 -12.40 28.10
N ARG A 94 -15.65 -12.14 27.50
CA ARG A 94 -16.61 -13.18 27.15
C ARG A 94 -16.05 -14.16 26.12
N LEU A 95 -15.39 -13.66 25.08
CA LEU A 95 -14.85 -14.48 24.00
C LEU A 95 -13.64 -15.30 24.47
N ILE A 96 -12.81 -14.77 25.37
CA ILE A 96 -11.75 -15.53 26.03
C ILE A 96 -12.32 -16.69 26.85
N GLN A 97 -13.36 -16.44 27.65
CA GLN A 97 -14.03 -17.49 28.44
C GLN A 97 -14.62 -18.59 27.55
N LEU A 98 -15.31 -18.20 26.47
CA LEU A 98 -15.86 -19.19 25.52
C LEU A 98 -14.77 -20.01 24.84
N LYS A 99 -13.66 -19.36 24.43
CA LYS A 99 -12.51 -20.07 23.84
C LYS A 99 -11.82 -21.00 24.84
N SER A 100 -11.72 -20.63 26.12
CA SER A 100 -11.15 -21.53 27.14
C SER A 100 -12.05 -22.73 27.40
N ILE A 101 -13.38 -22.52 27.48
CA ILE A 101 -14.37 -23.61 27.64
C ILE A 101 -14.33 -24.55 26.43
N LYS A 102 -14.26 -24.01 25.21
CA LYS A 102 -14.11 -24.81 23.99
C LYS A 102 -12.84 -25.66 24.03
N LYS A 103 -11.70 -25.07 24.40
CA LYS A 103 -10.43 -25.81 24.53
C LYS A 103 -10.53 -26.93 25.55
N GLU A 104 -11.15 -26.68 26.70
CA GLU A 104 -11.35 -27.71 27.73
C GLU A 104 -12.26 -28.85 27.22
N THR A 105 -13.35 -28.50 26.55
CA THR A 105 -14.31 -29.46 25.97
C THR A 105 -13.64 -30.32 24.89
N ASP A 106 -12.85 -29.72 24.00
CA ASP A 106 -12.07 -30.42 22.97
C ASP A 106 -11.05 -31.40 23.57
N THR A 107 -10.32 -30.97 24.62
CA THR A 107 -9.41 -31.88 25.32
C THR A 107 -10.14 -33.04 26.00
N ASN A 108 -11.33 -32.80 26.59
CA ASN A 108 -12.12 -33.84 27.22
C ASN A 108 -12.74 -34.79 26.20
N GLN A 109 -13.22 -34.27 25.06
CA GLN A 109 -13.78 -35.08 23.98
C GLN A 109 -12.70 -35.97 23.36
N THR A 110 -11.50 -35.44 23.12
CA THR A 110 -10.35 -36.23 22.66
C THR A 110 -10.02 -37.34 23.66
N ARG A 111 -10.04 -37.04 24.96
CA ARG A 111 -9.78 -38.04 26.01
C ARG A 111 -10.82 -39.16 26.03
N LEU A 112 -12.10 -38.83 25.88
CA LEU A 112 -13.18 -39.80 25.87
C LEU A 112 -13.16 -40.66 24.60
N LYS A 113 -12.86 -40.08 23.42
CA LYS A 113 -12.67 -40.82 22.17
C LYS A 113 -11.52 -41.82 22.30
N GLU A 114 -10.39 -41.43 22.89
CA GLU A 114 -9.29 -42.36 23.18
C GLU A 114 -9.71 -43.50 24.11
N ASP A 115 -10.46 -43.19 25.17
CA ASP A 115 -10.96 -44.19 26.11
C ASP A 115 -11.95 -45.16 25.43
N LEU A 116 -12.73 -44.69 24.45
CA LEU A 116 -13.65 -45.50 23.64
C LEU A 116 -12.88 -46.49 22.76
N TYR A 117 -11.88 -46.01 22.02
CA TYR A 117 -11.05 -46.88 21.18
C TYR A 117 -10.30 -47.93 22.01
N MET A 118 -9.80 -47.56 23.20
CA MET A 118 -9.16 -48.52 24.10
C MET A 118 -10.15 -49.59 24.58
N LEU A 119 -11.40 -49.22 24.89
CA LEU A 119 -12.44 -50.16 25.32
C LEU A 119 -12.93 -51.07 24.19
N GLU A 120 -13.19 -50.54 23.00
CA GLU A 120 -13.60 -51.31 21.81
C GLU A 120 -12.56 -52.39 21.47
N GLU A 121 -11.27 -52.02 21.43
CA GLU A 121 -10.20 -52.99 21.17
C GLU A 121 -10.05 -54.00 22.32
N THR A 122 -10.26 -53.57 23.56
CA THR A 122 -10.26 -54.48 24.71
C THR A 122 -11.42 -55.47 24.64
N GLU A 123 -12.62 -55.05 24.24
CA GLU A 123 -13.79 -55.93 24.09
C GLU A 123 -13.61 -56.91 22.92
N ASN A 124 -13.19 -56.43 21.74
CA ASN A 124 -12.88 -57.28 20.59
C ASN A 124 -11.87 -58.36 20.98
N PHE A 125 -10.85 -57.99 21.75
CA PHE A 125 -9.87 -58.93 22.25
C PHE A 125 -10.44 -59.90 23.29
N LEU A 126 -11.17 -59.41 24.30
CA LEU A 126 -11.78 -60.26 25.32
C LEU A 126 -12.74 -61.28 24.70
N GLY A 127 -13.55 -60.86 23.73
CA GLY A 127 -14.47 -61.73 22.97
C GLY A 127 -13.76 -62.91 22.32
N THR A 128 -12.61 -62.67 21.66
CA THR A 128 -11.81 -63.74 21.05
C THR A 128 -11.19 -64.70 22.07
N VAL A 129 -10.88 -64.24 23.28
CA VAL A 129 -10.24 -65.06 24.32
C VAL A 129 -11.26 -65.84 25.15
N THR A 130 -12.46 -65.30 25.38
CA THR A 130 -13.52 -65.97 26.14
C THR A 130 -14.15 -67.16 25.44
N GLU A 131 -14.07 -67.25 24.10
CA GLU A 131 -14.51 -68.44 23.36
C GLU A 131 -13.55 -69.64 23.55
N GLU A 132 -12.28 -69.40 23.91
CA GLU A 132 -11.25 -70.45 24.02
C GLU A 132 -10.81 -70.79 25.47
N ALA A 133 -11.07 -69.94 26.47
CA ALA A 133 -10.54 -70.16 27.82
C ALA A 133 -11.50 -69.72 28.93
N HIS A 134 -12.21 -70.68 29.54
CA HIS A 134 -13.16 -70.42 30.63
C HIS A 134 -12.54 -70.19 32.03
N LEU A 135 -11.22 -70.20 32.24
CA LEU A 135 -10.69 -70.45 33.60
C LEU A 135 -9.42 -69.69 34.06
N VAL A 136 -9.00 -68.58 33.44
CA VAL A 136 -7.89 -67.78 33.99
C VAL A 136 -8.21 -66.29 34.03
N GLN A 137 -8.36 -65.75 35.24
CA GLN A 137 -8.30 -64.31 35.51
C GLN A 137 -6.89 -63.83 35.20
N PHE A 138 -6.66 -63.31 34.00
CA PHE A 138 -5.44 -62.58 33.68
C PHE A 138 -5.62 -61.12 34.05
N ASP A 139 -4.71 -60.57 34.86
CA ASP A 139 -4.61 -59.13 35.01
C ASP A 139 -3.97 -58.54 33.74
N PHE A 140 -4.66 -57.61 33.10
CA PHE A 140 -4.22 -56.97 31.87
C PHE A 140 -4.37 -55.46 31.96
N MET A 141 -3.59 -54.77 31.15
CA MET A 141 -3.60 -53.31 31.06
C MET A 141 -3.73 -52.88 29.61
N THR A 142 -4.59 -51.90 29.38
CA THR A 142 -4.79 -51.26 28.08
C THR A 142 -4.28 -49.83 28.15
N GLY A 143 -3.46 -49.43 27.20
CA GLY A 143 -2.96 -48.06 27.07
C GLY A 143 -2.89 -47.61 25.62
N ILE A 144 -2.95 -46.30 25.39
CA ILE A 144 -2.88 -45.67 24.07
C ILE A 144 -1.66 -44.75 23.99
N VAL A 145 -0.96 -44.80 22.85
CA VAL A 145 0.28 -44.05 22.62
C VAL A 145 0.34 -43.57 21.18
N GLU A 146 1.03 -42.46 20.92
CA GLU A 146 1.42 -42.04 19.58
C GLU A 146 2.19 -43.13 18.81
N LYS A 147 1.83 -43.31 17.54
CA LYS A 147 2.39 -44.37 16.67
C LYS A 147 3.92 -44.30 16.55
N GLY A 148 4.50 -43.10 16.55
CA GLY A 148 5.96 -42.91 16.49
C GLY A 148 6.71 -43.56 17.66
N LYS A 149 6.09 -43.66 18.84
CA LYS A 149 6.68 -44.25 20.05
C LYS A 149 6.41 -45.75 20.17
N LYS A 150 5.66 -46.35 19.23
CA LYS A 150 5.23 -47.75 19.27
C LYS A 150 6.40 -48.74 19.39
N LEU A 151 7.44 -48.56 18.56
CA LEU A 151 8.62 -49.43 18.55
C LEU A 151 9.48 -49.25 19.80
N LEU A 152 9.56 -48.03 20.33
CA LEU A 152 10.34 -47.71 21.53
C LEU A 152 9.73 -48.39 22.77
N ILE A 153 8.42 -48.22 22.98
CA ILE A 153 7.70 -48.84 24.10
C ILE A 153 7.81 -50.35 24.05
N ARG A 154 7.64 -50.94 22.86
CA ARG A 154 7.76 -52.40 22.69
C ARG A 154 9.17 -52.90 23.08
N LYS A 155 10.23 -52.18 22.74
CA LYS A 155 11.61 -52.51 23.13
C LYS A 155 11.83 -52.38 24.64
N VAL A 156 11.38 -51.27 25.24
CA VAL A 156 11.56 -51.00 26.68
C VAL A 156 10.81 -52.03 27.53
N LEU A 157 9.55 -52.33 27.19
CA LEU A 157 8.75 -53.34 27.88
C LEU A 157 9.39 -54.74 27.79
N HIS A 158 9.92 -55.10 26.62
CA HIS A 158 10.58 -56.39 26.43
C HIS A 158 11.91 -56.50 27.20
N GLN A 159 12.65 -55.40 27.32
CA GLN A 159 13.88 -55.35 28.12
C GLN A 159 13.59 -55.44 29.63
N ALA A 160 12.56 -54.74 30.11
CA ALA A 160 12.23 -54.67 31.54
C ALA A 160 11.60 -55.97 32.09
N LEU A 161 10.70 -56.60 31.33
CA LEU A 161 9.86 -57.71 31.82
C LEU A 161 10.12 -59.06 31.13
N ARG A 162 11.04 -59.08 30.14
CA ARG A 162 11.52 -60.26 29.41
C ARG A 162 10.39 -61.24 29.04
N ARG A 163 10.41 -62.46 29.60
CA ARG A 163 9.53 -63.59 29.24
C ARG A 163 8.17 -63.59 29.97
N ASN A 164 7.92 -62.62 30.84
CA ASN A 164 6.71 -62.56 31.66
C ASN A 164 5.63 -61.62 31.08
N LEU A 165 5.73 -61.30 29.79
CA LEU A 165 4.94 -60.26 29.15
C LEU A 165 4.40 -60.69 27.78
N VAL A 166 3.09 -60.55 27.58
CA VAL A 166 2.46 -60.67 26.26
C VAL A 166 1.93 -59.29 25.86
N ILE A 167 2.40 -58.77 24.72
CA ILE A 167 1.98 -57.47 24.19
C ILE A 167 1.22 -57.69 22.89
N ARG A 168 0.01 -57.13 22.82
CA ARG A 168 -0.73 -56.93 21.57
C ARG A 168 -0.80 -55.45 21.25
N THR A 169 -0.60 -55.11 19.98
CA THR A 169 -0.66 -53.74 19.51
C THR A 169 -1.61 -53.65 18.33
N LYS A 170 -2.55 -52.72 18.37
CA LYS A 170 -3.42 -52.35 17.25
C LYS A 170 -3.21 -50.89 16.92
N ASP A 171 -3.12 -50.57 15.63
CA ASP A 171 -3.08 -49.19 15.18
C ASP A 171 -4.51 -48.66 15.06
N VAL A 172 -4.76 -47.47 15.60
CA VAL A 172 -6.06 -46.78 15.48
C VAL A 172 -6.23 -46.34 14.02
N GLU A 173 -7.46 -46.39 13.51
CA GLU A 173 -7.78 -46.11 12.10
C GLU A 173 -7.33 -44.71 11.65
N ASP A 174 -7.32 -43.73 12.55
CA ASP A 174 -6.79 -42.36 12.32
C ASP A 174 -5.27 -42.31 12.06
N GLY A 175 -4.55 -43.42 12.22
CA GLY A 175 -3.14 -43.57 11.87
C GLY A 175 -2.14 -42.83 12.77
N THR A 176 -2.61 -42.03 13.73
CA THR A 176 -1.78 -41.20 14.63
C THR A 176 -1.39 -41.92 15.92
N LYS A 177 -2.23 -42.85 16.40
CA LYS A 177 -2.09 -43.53 17.70
C LYS A 177 -2.19 -45.04 17.54
N ALA A 178 -1.67 -45.75 18.53
CA ALA A 178 -1.70 -47.20 18.65
C ALA A 178 -2.13 -47.60 20.07
N VAL A 179 -3.04 -48.56 20.16
CA VAL A 179 -3.49 -49.18 21.40
C VAL A 179 -2.60 -50.37 21.72
N PHE A 180 -2.20 -50.47 22.97
CA PHE A 180 -1.41 -51.54 23.55
C PHE A 180 -2.24 -52.27 24.59
N ILE A 181 -2.34 -53.60 24.45
CA ILE A 181 -2.89 -54.48 25.47
C ILE A 181 -1.73 -55.33 25.98
N VAL A 182 -1.45 -55.23 27.27
CA VAL A 182 -0.29 -55.82 27.93
C VAL A 182 -0.75 -56.75 29.05
N PHE A 183 -0.38 -58.03 28.95
CA PHE A 183 -0.61 -59.03 29.97
C PHE A 183 0.69 -59.28 30.74
N ALA A 184 0.63 -59.10 32.06
CA ALA A 184 1.76 -59.36 32.95
C ALA A 184 1.27 -60.14 34.17
N HIS A 185 2.05 -61.12 34.61
CA HIS A 185 1.74 -61.89 35.81
C HIS A 185 2.33 -61.19 37.04
N GLY A 186 1.48 -60.74 37.95
CA GLY A 186 1.84 -60.08 39.22
C GLY A 186 1.64 -58.56 39.23
N SER A 187 1.23 -58.03 40.38
CA SER A 187 0.94 -56.60 40.57
C SER A 187 2.16 -55.70 40.36
N GLU A 188 3.34 -56.12 40.80
CA GLU A 188 4.61 -55.38 40.64
C GLU A 188 4.98 -55.16 39.16
N ALA A 189 4.66 -56.14 38.31
CA ALA A 189 4.92 -56.03 36.88
C ALA A 189 3.99 -55.01 36.21
N LEU A 190 2.72 -54.96 36.61
CA LEU A 190 1.75 -53.99 36.10
C LEU A 190 2.07 -52.56 36.57
N GLU A 191 2.57 -52.37 37.80
CA GLU A 191 3.04 -51.05 38.24
C GLU A 191 4.23 -50.57 37.39
N LYS A 192 5.22 -51.45 37.11
CA LYS A 192 6.33 -51.12 36.21
C LYS A 192 5.87 -50.78 34.80
N VAL A 193 4.89 -51.50 34.25
CA VAL A 193 4.29 -51.17 32.94
C VAL A 193 3.62 -49.80 33.00
N LYS A 194 2.88 -49.49 34.08
CA LYS A 194 2.21 -48.19 34.27
C LYS A 194 3.21 -47.04 34.31
N ASP A 195 4.35 -47.22 34.97
CA ASP A 195 5.43 -46.22 35.03
C ASP A 195 6.10 -46.02 33.67
N ILE A 196 6.30 -47.09 32.90
CA ILE A 196 6.86 -47.02 31.54
C ILE A 196 5.91 -46.31 30.57
N PHE A 197 4.61 -46.59 30.64
CA PHE A 197 3.63 -45.93 29.79
C PHE A 197 3.48 -44.45 30.15
N SER A 198 3.39 -44.12 31.45
CA SER A 198 3.27 -42.72 31.89
C SER A 198 4.51 -41.88 31.57
N SER A 199 5.72 -42.44 31.71
CA SER A 199 6.97 -41.74 31.36
C SER A 199 7.12 -41.48 29.85
N LEU A 200 6.52 -42.30 29.00
CA LEU A 200 6.56 -42.14 27.53
C LEU A 200 5.35 -41.36 26.97
N GLY A 201 4.52 -40.78 27.85
CA GLY A 201 3.36 -39.98 27.49
C GLY A 201 2.16 -40.80 27.00
N GLY A 202 2.12 -42.09 27.34
CA GLY A 202 0.98 -42.97 27.09
C GLY A 202 -0.11 -42.76 28.15
N ARG A 203 -1.37 -42.82 27.72
CA ARG A 203 -2.53 -42.86 28.62
C ARG A 203 -2.94 -44.30 28.86
N ILE A 204 -3.39 -44.59 30.08
CA ILE A 204 -3.79 -45.93 30.52
C ILE A 204 -5.26 -45.86 30.90
N LEU A 205 -6.01 -46.87 30.48
CA LEU A 205 -7.41 -47.04 30.85
C LEU A 205 -7.52 -47.59 32.28
N ASP A 206 -8.45 -47.05 33.08
CA ASP A 206 -8.73 -47.57 34.42
C ASP A 206 -9.82 -48.65 34.35
N HIS A 207 -9.41 -49.92 34.23
CA HIS A 207 -10.30 -51.07 34.14
C HIS A 207 -11.19 -51.25 35.38
N LYS A 208 -10.86 -50.63 36.53
CA LYS A 208 -11.67 -50.71 37.75
C LYS A 208 -13.02 -49.99 37.62
N LYS A 209 -13.11 -49.00 36.72
CA LYS A 209 -14.34 -48.25 36.45
C LYS A 209 -15.33 -49.00 35.54
N PHE A 210 -14.82 -49.88 34.68
CA PHE A 210 -15.60 -50.56 33.64
C PHE A 210 -15.61 -52.08 33.88
N ARG A 211 -16.28 -52.55 34.94
CA ARG A 211 -16.41 -53.99 35.26
C ARG A 211 -17.11 -54.80 34.15
N GLU A 212 -18.00 -54.16 33.39
CA GLU A 212 -18.64 -54.71 32.20
C GLU A 212 -18.27 -53.84 31.00
N CYS A 213 -17.41 -54.36 30.10
CA CYS A 213 -16.94 -53.61 28.93
C CYS A 213 -18.11 -53.11 28.06
N LYS A 214 -19.12 -53.95 27.82
CA LYS A 214 -20.32 -53.60 27.03
C LYS A 214 -21.10 -52.42 27.60
N ARG A 215 -21.31 -52.40 28.93
CA ARG A 215 -22.01 -51.31 29.60
C ARG A 215 -21.17 -50.03 29.57
N GLY A 216 -19.86 -50.15 29.79
CA GLY A 216 -18.91 -49.04 29.67
C GLY A 216 -18.88 -48.42 28.28
N LEU A 217 -18.97 -49.23 27.23
CA LEU A 217 -18.99 -48.77 25.84
C LEU A 217 -20.27 -47.97 25.53
N LEU A 218 -21.42 -48.45 26.02
CA LEU A 218 -22.70 -47.73 25.92
C LEU A 218 -22.69 -46.41 26.72
N GLU A 219 -22.16 -46.42 27.95
CA GLU A 219 -22.05 -45.22 28.79
C GLU A 219 -21.11 -44.17 28.15
N LEU A 220 -19.97 -44.62 27.61
CA LEU A 220 -18.97 -43.72 27.03
C LEU A 220 -19.43 -43.16 25.68
N SER A 221 -20.06 -43.97 24.83
CA SER A 221 -20.66 -43.49 23.58
C SER A 221 -21.79 -42.48 23.83
N ALA A 222 -22.64 -42.71 24.85
CA ALA A 222 -23.65 -41.74 25.27
C ALA A 222 -23.02 -40.42 25.77
N THR A 223 -21.95 -40.51 26.57
CA THR A 223 -21.23 -39.34 27.09
C THR A 223 -20.54 -38.55 25.97
N ILE A 224 -19.94 -39.24 24.99
CA ILE A 224 -19.33 -38.62 23.81
C ILE A 224 -20.40 -37.88 22.99
N SER A 225 -21.56 -38.49 22.78
CA SER A 225 -22.68 -37.83 22.10
C SER A 225 -23.15 -36.57 22.83
N GLN A 226 -23.25 -36.60 24.16
CA GLN A 226 -23.56 -35.42 24.97
C GLN A 226 -22.48 -34.34 24.87
N MET A 227 -21.19 -34.72 24.91
CA MET A 227 -20.09 -33.78 24.75
C MET A 227 -20.05 -33.13 23.37
N GLN A 228 -20.42 -33.88 22.33
CA GLN A 228 -20.55 -33.33 20.99
C GLN A 228 -21.69 -32.32 20.88
N GLN A 229 -22.84 -32.55 21.53
CA GLN A 229 -23.90 -31.55 21.61
C GLN A 229 -23.46 -30.28 22.35
N ILE A 230 -22.65 -30.41 23.40
CA ILE A 230 -22.07 -29.27 24.13
C ILE A 230 -21.09 -28.50 23.24
N GLU A 231 -20.28 -29.20 22.44
CA GLU A 231 -19.37 -28.60 21.47
C GLU A 231 -20.14 -27.80 20.40
N ASP A 232 -21.18 -28.38 19.81
CA ASP A 232 -22.04 -27.70 18.85
C ASP A 232 -22.69 -26.44 19.46
N HIS A 233 -23.16 -26.54 20.71
CA HIS A 233 -23.74 -25.40 21.43
C HIS A 233 -22.71 -24.29 21.70
N ASN A 234 -21.48 -24.66 22.07
CA ASN A 234 -20.38 -23.72 22.29
C ASN A 234 -19.98 -23.02 20.99
N ASP A 235 -19.94 -23.75 19.88
CA ASP A 235 -19.63 -23.20 18.56
C ASP A 235 -20.71 -22.24 18.06
N GLU A 236 -21.98 -22.58 18.30
CA GLU A 236 -23.09 -21.68 18.01
C GLU A 236 -23.04 -20.41 18.89
N ALA A 237 -22.69 -20.55 20.17
CA ALA A 237 -22.53 -19.41 21.08
C ALA A 237 -21.39 -18.48 20.65
N ILE A 238 -20.24 -19.03 20.24
CA ILE A 238 -19.11 -18.25 19.71
C ILE A 238 -19.53 -17.54 18.42
N ARG A 239 -20.20 -18.23 17.50
CA ARG A 239 -20.64 -17.66 16.23
C ARG A 239 -21.64 -16.51 16.43
N LYS A 240 -22.61 -16.67 17.33
CA LYS A 240 -23.57 -15.62 17.69
C LYS A 240 -22.87 -14.38 18.25
N GLU A 241 -21.81 -14.57 19.04
CA GLU A 241 -21.06 -13.46 19.59
C GLU A 241 -20.19 -12.75 18.55
N GLN A 242 -19.54 -13.50 17.66
CA GLN A 242 -18.79 -12.96 16.53
C GLN A 242 -19.68 -12.16 15.57
N GLU A 243 -20.92 -12.61 15.36
CA GLU A 243 -21.88 -11.89 14.53
C GLU A 243 -22.26 -10.54 15.12
N LYS A 244 -22.48 -10.45 16.44
CA LYS A 244 -22.69 -9.16 17.12
C LYS A 244 -21.47 -8.25 17.00
N ILE A 245 -20.27 -8.79 17.21
CA ILE A 245 -19.01 -8.05 17.08
C ILE A 245 -18.87 -7.50 15.66
N ARG A 246 -19.24 -8.27 14.65
CA ARG A 246 -19.14 -7.88 13.23
C ARG A 246 -19.88 -6.57 12.90
N HIS A 247 -21.07 -6.39 13.44
CA HIS A 247 -21.86 -5.17 13.23
C HIS A 247 -21.28 -3.95 13.94
N LEU A 248 -20.61 -4.14 15.09
CA LEU A 248 -20.09 -3.05 15.92
C LEU A 248 -18.62 -2.73 15.64
N ALA A 249 -17.87 -3.66 15.06
CA ALA A 249 -16.42 -3.59 14.86
C ALA A 249 -15.97 -2.34 14.11
N ASN A 250 -16.65 -1.97 13.02
CA ASN A 250 -16.30 -0.78 12.24
C ASN A 250 -16.51 0.51 13.04
N THR A 251 -17.60 0.56 13.81
CA THR A 251 -17.90 1.72 14.66
C THR A 251 -16.83 1.84 15.75
N TRP A 252 -16.52 0.74 16.46
CA TRP A 252 -15.46 0.73 17.48
C TRP A 252 -14.09 1.12 16.89
N ARG A 253 -13.73 0.57 15.73
CA ARG A 253 -12.47 0.88 15.04
C ARG A 253 -12.38 2.35 14.67
N TYR A 254 -13.47 2.94 14.18
CA TYR A 254 -13.51 4.36 13.84
C TYR A 254 -13.28 5.23 15.08
N TYR A 255 -14.01 4.99 16.17
CA TYR A 255 -13.89 5.78 17.40
C TYR A 255 -12.54 5.63 18.09
N LEU A 256 -12.02 4.40 18.21
CA LEU A 256 -10.71 4.16 18.82
C LEU A 256 -9.58 4.81 18.02
N ASN A 257 -9.59 4.69 16.68
CA ASN A 257 -8.59 5.35 15.84
C ASN A 257 -8.71 6.88 15.87
N LYS A 258 -9.95 7.41 15.94
CA LYS A 258 -10.18 8.85 16.06
C LYS A 258 -9.59 9.38 17.37
N GLU A 259 -9.89 8.74 18.49
CA GLU A 259 -9.35 9.11 19.81
C GLU A 259 -7.83 8.98 19.87
N MET A 260 -7.27 7.90 19.31
CA MET A 260 -5.82 7.74 19.22
C MET A 260 -5.16 8.91 18.48
N LYS A 261 -5.71 9.32 17.33
CA LYS A 261 -5.19 10.47 16.56
C LYS A 261 -5.31 11.79 17.33
N ILE A 262 -6.36 11.97 18.14
CA ILE A 262 -6.52 13.15 19.00
C ILE A 262 -5.42 13.20 20.06
N TYR A 263 -5.14 12.10 20.75
CA TYR A 263 -4.05 12.05 21.75
C TYR A 263 -2.67 12.20 21.10
N GLN A 264 -2.46 11.64 19.91
CA GLN A 264 -1.22 11.86 19.15
C GLN A 264 -1.04 13.34 18.75
N ALA A 265 -2.13 14.04 18.40
CA ALA A 265 -2.09 15.47 18.13
C ALA A 265 -1.82 16.30 19.41
N LEU A 266 -2.45 15.93 20.53
CA LEU A 266 -2.20 16.54 21.84
C LEU A 266 -0.74 16.41 22.28
N ASN A 267 -0.09 15.27 22.01
CA ASN A 267 1.31 15.03 22.36
C ASN A 267 2.31 15.91 21.60
N LYS A 268 1.91 16.50 20.46
CA LYS A 268 2.75 17.46 19.71
C LYS A 268 2.76 18.86 20.36
N LEU A 269 1.78 19.14 21.22
CA LEU A 269 1.67 20.42 21.92
C LEU A 269 2.65 20.47 23.09
N SER A 270 3.30 21.61 23.29
CA SER A 270 4.12 21.84 24.47
C SER A 270 3.24 22.28 25.64
N PHE A 271 3.63 21.92 26.86
CA PHE A 271 2.96 22.37 28.08
C PHE A 271 3.73 23.55 28.66
N ASP A 272 3.05 24.70 28.79
CA ASP A 272 3.60 25.89 29.43
C ASP A 272 3.21 25.89 30.92
N PHE A 273 4.20 25.70 31.79
CA PHE A 273 4.01 25.63 33.23
C PHE A 273 3.59 26.97 33.85
N ASP A 274 3.96 28.10 33.25
CA ASP A 274 3.70 29.41 33.83
C ASP A 274 2.24 29.84 33.65
N ARG A 275 1.63 29.42 32.53
CA ARG A 275 0.26 29.78 32.14
C ARG A 275 -0.75 28.66 32.35
N ASP A 276 -0.29 27.50 32.83
CA ASP A 276 -1.08 26.25 32.96
C ASP A 276 -1.89 25.96 31.68
N CYS A 277 -1.23 26.10 30.52
CA CYS A 277 -1.86 26.00 29.21
C CYS A 277 -1.03 25.17 28.24
N LEU A 278 -1.69 24.54 27.28
CA LEU A 278 -1.04 23.83 26.18
C LEU A 278 -0.83 24.80 25.03
N VAL A 279 0.38 24.84 24.50
CA VAL A 279 0.78 25.68 23.37
C VAL A 279 1.01 24.80 22.15
N GLY A 280 0.43 25.19 21.02
CA GLY A 280 0.61 24.51 19.75
C GLY A 280 0.91 25.48 18.63
N GLU A 281 1.94 25.20 17.85
CA GLU A 281 2.19 25.88 16.59
C GLU A 281 1.61 25.05 15.44
N ALA A 282 0.84 25.69 14.57
CA ALA A 282 0.25 25.02 13.41
C ALA A 282 0.29 25.90 12.17
N TRP A 283 0.54 25.27 11.02
CA TRP A 283 0.41 25.90 9.71
C TRP A 283 -1.06 25.86 9.27
N ILE A 284 -1.56 27.01 8.81
CA ILE A 284 -2.90 27.17 8.22
C ILE A 284 -2.79 27.89 6.87
N LEU A 285 -3.72 27.61 5.97
CA LEU A 285 -3.92 28.42 4.76
C LEU A 285 -4.40 29.82 5.16
N GLY A 286 -3.74 30.87 4.63
CA GLY A 286 -4.06 32.26 4.97
C GLY A 286 -5.53 32.63 4.68
N GLU A 287 -6.12 32.06 3.63
CA GLU A 287 -7.54 32.25 3.30
C GLU A 287 -8.50 31.62 4.31
N GLU A 288 -8.06 30.59 5.05
CA GLU A 288 -8.90 29.80 5.94
C GLU A 288 -8.88 30.29 7.40
N ILE A 289 -8.10 31.32 7.71
CA ILE A 289 -8.07 31.97 9.03
C ILE A 289 -9.48 32.45 9.44
N GLY A 290 -10.29 32.94 8.49
CA GLY A 290 -11.68 33.34 8.75
C GLY A 290 -12.59 32.16 9.13
N LYS A 291 -12.29 30.93 8.69
CA LYS A 291 -13.00 29.73 9.15
C LYS A 291 -12.59 29.38 10.59
N LEU A 292 -11.30 29.52 10.92
CA LEU A 292 -10.79 29.28 12.27
C LEU A 292 -11.44 30.23 13.31
N LYS A 293 -11.58 31.52 12.97
CA LYS A 293 -12.30 32.50 13.82
C LYS A 293 -13.74 32.07 14.12
N ARG A 294 -14.48 31.67 13.08
CA ARG A 294 -15.86 31.20 13.24
C ARG A 294 -15.97 29.96 14.11
N ILE A 295 -15.02 29.02 14.01
CA ILE A 295 -14.99 27.84 14.87
C ILE A 295 -14.81 28.23 16.35
N ASN A 296 -13.99 29.24 16.64
CA ASN A 296 -13.81 29.74 17.99
C ASN A 296 -15.08 30.41 18.54
N GLU A 297 -15.86 31.07 17.68
CA GLU A 297 -17.09 31.80 18.06
C GLU A 297 -18.32 30.88 18.23
N ILE A 298 -18.50 29.87 17.37
CA ILE A 298 -19.73 29.06 17.29
C ILE A 298 -20.02 28.21 18.54
N LYS A 299 -19.00 27.88 19.33
CA LYS A 299 -19.14 27.01 20.51
C LYS A 299 -18.82 27.68 21.84
N GLY A 300 -18.47 28.96 21.82
CA GLY A 300 -18.30 29.74 23.04
C GLY A 300 -19.64 30.29 23.49
N ASP A 301 -20.21 29.71 24.55
CA ASP A 301 -21.34 30.27 25.30
C ASP A 301 -20.84 31.50 26.11
N GLY A 302 -20.22 32.46 25.43
CA GLY A 302 -19.52 33.62 26.00
C GLY A 302 -18.02 33.45 26.27
N THR A 303 -17.46 32.24 26.19
CA THR A 303 -16.03 31.97 26.44
C THR A 303 -15.35 31.37 25.20
N SER A 304 -14.24 31.98 24.75
CA SER A 304 -13.41 31.45 23.67
C SER A 304 -12.83 30.09 24.04
N LEU A 305 -12.96 29.08 23.18
CA LEU A 305 -12.43 27.73 23.39
C LEU A 305 -10.89 27.71 23.44
N PHE A 306 -10.26 28.60 22.66
CA PHE A 306 -8.82 28.78 22.58
C PHE A 306 -8.48 30.20 22.13
N ALA A 307 -7.29 30.69 22.52
CA ALA A 307 -6.72 31.91 21.97
C ALA A 307 -5.71 31.54 20.87
N PHE A 308 -5.60 32.36 19.83
CA PHE A 308 -4.59 32.15 18.80
C PHE A 308 -4.01 33.47 18.31
N GLU A 309 -2.73 33.44 17.97
CA GLU A 309 -1.95 34.56 17.46
C GLU A 309 -1.28 34.16 16.14
N ILE A 310 -1.23 35.10 15.19
CA ILE A 310 -0.52 34.88 13.92
C ILE A 310 0.95 35.22 14.18
N THR A 311 1.81 34.22 14.05
CA THR A 311 3.23 34.32 14.34
C THR A 311 3.99 34.42 13.03
N GLU A 312 4.92 35.37 12.94
CA GLU A 312 5.87 35.41 11.84
C GLU A 312 6.98 34.39 12.12
N SER A 313 7.24 33.51 11.16
CA SER A 313 8.25 32.47 11.26
C SER A 313 9.22 32.58 10.10
N GLU A 314 10.51 32.45 10.40
CA GLU A 314 11.59 32.38 9.40
C GLU A 314 11.70 30.98 8.77
N GLU A 315 11.08 29.96 9.37
CA GLU A 315 11.05 28.60 8.81
C GLU A 315 10.26 28.53 7.50
N MET A 316 10.73 27.69 6.56
CA MET A 316 10.03 27.45 5.30
C MET A 316 8.67 26.77 5.54
N PRO A 317 7.56 27.37 5.10
CA PRO A 317 6.23 26.80 5.28
C PRO A 317 6.00 25.57 4.39
N PRO A 318 5.05 24.70 4.76
CA PRO A 318 4.69 23.53 3.94
C PRO A 318 4.00 23.93 2.64
N THR A 319 4.28 23.18 1.57
CA THR A 319 3.65 23.36 0.26
C THR A 319 2.28 22.69 0.22
N TYR A 320 1.24 23.45 -0.16
CA TYR A 320 -0.10 22.92 -0.41
C TYR A 320 -0.63 23.39 -1.75
N PHE A 321 -1.24 22.46 -2.49
CA PHE A 321 -1.93 22.73 -3.75
C PHE A 321 -3.39 22.30 -3.64
N LYS A 322 -4.32 23.21 -3.95
CA LYS A 322 -5.74 22.87 -4.11
C LYS A 322 -5.89 21.97 -5.35
N THR A 323 -6.26 20.71 -5.16
CA THR A 323 -6.50 19.73 -6.21
C THR A 323 -7.97 19.33 -6.29
N ASN A 324 -8.46 19.08 -7.51
CA ASN A 324 -9.75 18.44 -7.77
C ASN A 324 -9.55 16.94 -8.04
N GLU A 325 -10.64 16.16 -8.07
CA GLU A 325 -10.61 14.70 -8.34
C GLU A 325 -9.87 14.36 -9.66
N PHE A 326 -9.96 15.25 -10.66
CA PHE A 326 -9.28 15.09 -11.94
C PHE A 326 -7.76 15.34 -11.87
N THR A 327 -7.33 16.35 -11.11
CA THR A 327 -5.92 16.79 -11.05
C THR A 327 -5.11 16.08 -9.97
N GLU A 328 -5.78 15.51 -8.96
CA GLU A 328 -5.16 14.80 -7.84
C GLU A 328 -4.23 13.67 -8.29
N PRO A 329 -4.60 12.78 -9.25
CA PRO A 329 -3.69 11.74 -9.72
C PRO A 329 -2.40 12.28 -10.35
N PHE A 330 -2.49 13.40 -11.09
CA PHE A 330 -1.32 14.06 -11.67
C PHE A 330 -0.45 14.72 -10.61
N GLN A 331 -1.05 15.26 -9.55
CA GLN A 331 -0.31 15.79 -8.41
C GLN A 331 0.44 14.68 -7.66
N ILE A 332 -0.22 13.53 -7.42
CA ILE A 332 0.41 12.38 -6.78
C ILE A 332 1.59 11.88 -7.63
N LEU A 333 1.42 11.83 -8.96
CA LEU A 333 2.48 11.47 -9.90
C LEU A 333 3.70 12.40 -9.77
N THR A 334 3.48 13.72 -9.75
CA THR A 334 4.56 14.70 -9.56
C THR A 334 5.19 14.60 -8.16
N ASN A 335 4.39 14.47 -7.11
CA ASN A 335 4.86 14.35 -5.72
C ASN A 335 5.68 13.08 -5.47
N THR A 336 5.48 12.03 -6.27
CA THR A 336 6.27 10.78 -6.20
C THR A 336 7.73 11.03 -6.55
N TYR A 337 8.03 11.98 -7.43
CA TYR A 337 9.40 12.38 -7.71
C TYR A 337 9.95 13.27 -6.60
N ALA A 338 9.28 14.38 -6.34
CA ALA A 338 9.56 15.28 -5.22
C ALA A 338 8.38 16.24 -5.02
N VAL A 339 8.22 16.72 -3.78
CA VAL A 339 7.27 17.81 -3.48
C VAL A 339 7.97 19.14 -3.81
N PRO A 340 7.37 20.03 -4.63
CA PRO A 340 7.94 21.34 -4.94
C PRO A 340 8.13 22.21 -3.69
N SER A 341 9.15 23.08 -3.72
CA SER A 341 9.39 24.02 -2.62
C SER A 341 8.28 25.07 -2.57
N TYR A 342 8.19 25.76 -1.43
CA TYR A 342 7.16 26.77 -1.22
C TYR A 342 7.31 27.95 -2.20
N GLY A 343 6.22 28.33 -2.86
CA GLY A 343 6.18 29.43 -3.83
C GLY A 343 6.60 29.05 -5.26
N GLU A 344 7.18 27.87 -5.45
CA GLU A 344 7.59 27.36 -6.77
C GLU A 344 6.38 27.06 -7.65
N ILE A 345 6.61 27.13 -8.97
CA ILE A 345 5.63 26.69 -9.96
C ILE A 345 5.46 25.17 -9.88
N ASN A 346 4.21 24.74 -9.77
CA ASN A 346 3.83 23.34 -9.73
C ASN A 346 3.99 22.67 -11.12
N PRO A 347 4.85 21.65 -11.27
CA PRO A 347 5.02 20.95 -12.53
C PRO A 347 3.76 20.18 -12.96
N ALA A 348 2.90 19.78 -12.02
CA ALA A 348 1.76 18.90 -12.28
C ALA A 348 0.78 19.48 -13.33
N ILE A 349 0.67 20.81 -13.42
CA ILE A 349 -0.17 21.47 -14.44
C ILE A 349 0.35 21.23 -15.85
N PHE A 350 1.67 21.27 -16.04
CA PHE A 350 2.28 21.00 -17.34
C PHE A 350 2.29 19.50 -17.64
N THR A 351 2.49 18.67 -16.62
CA THR A 351 2.40 17.22 -16.73
C THR A 351 1.02 16.78 -17.20
N LEU A 352 -0.06 17.47 -16.79
CA LEU A 352 -1.42 17.20 -17.24
C LEU A 352 -1.56 17.14 -18.77
N PHE A 353 -0.83 17.98 -19.49
CA PHE A 353 -0.89 18.07 -20.96
C PHE A 353 0.27 17.37 -21.66
N THR A 354 1.50 17.58 -21.16
CA THR A 354 2.71 17.07 -21.80
C THR A 354 2.85 15.56 -21.64
N PHE A 355 2.47 15.00 -20.49
CA PHE A 355 2.63 13.58 -20.21
C PHE A 355 1.74 12.71 -21.10
N PRO A 356 0.43 12.99 -21.28
CA PRO A 356 -0.40 12.24 -22.23
C PRO A 356 0.03 12.43 -23.69
N MET A 357 0.54 13.62 -24.06
CA MET A 357 1.05 13.88 -25.40
C MET A 357 2.29 13.01 -25.70
N LEU A 358 3.25 12.96 -24.78
CA LEU A 358 4.46 12.15 -24.95
C LEU A 358 4.13 10.65 -24.96
N PHE A 359 3.22 10.19 -24.09
CA PHE A 359 2.70 8.83 -24.14
C PHE A 359 2.07 8.51 -25.50
N GLY A 360 1.21 9.39 -26.01
CA GLY A 360 0.58 9.24 -27.31
C GLY A 360 1.59 9.17 -28.46
N CYS A 361 2.65 9.97 -28.42
CA CYS A 361 3.72 9.93 -29.42
C CYS A 361 4.43 8.56 -29.48
N MET A 362 4.55 7.88 -28.33
CA MET A 362 5.20 6.55 -28.21
C MET A 362 4.25 5.39 -28.50
N PHE A 363 3.00 5.48 -28.04
CA PHE A 363 1.98 4.43 -28.09
C PHE A 363 0.86 4.73 -29.12
N GLY A 364 1.18 5.56 -30.12
CA GLY A 364 0.19 6.13 -31.05
C GLY A 364 -0.47 5.09 -31.96
N ASP A 365 -1.60 4.56 -31.52
CA ASP A 365 -2.50 3.66 -32.25
C ASP A 365 -3.94 3.96 -31.85
N VAL A 366 -4.82 4.12 -32.85
CA VAL A 366 -6.23 4.44 -32.65
C VAL A 366 -7.00 3.29 -31.98
N PHE A 367 -6.72 2.04 -32.34
CA PHE A 367 -7.43 0.87 -31.80
C PHE A 367 -7.11 0.67 -30.33
N HIS A 368 -5.81 0.65 -29.98
CA HIS A 368 -5.38 0.52 -28.59
C HIS A 368 -5.79 1.72 -27.74
N GLY A 369 -5.76 2.93 -28.31
CA GLY A 369 -6.31 4.13 -27.67
C GLY A 369 -7.80 3.99 -27.33
N LEU A 370 -8.61 3.47 -28.26
CA LEU A 370 -10.05 3.22 -28.03
C LEU A 370 -10.30 2.17 -26.94
N LEU A 371 -9.49 1.10 -26.87
CA LEU A 371 -9.57 0.11 -25.79
C LEU A 371 -9.27 0.73 -24.42
N LEU A 372 -8.22 1.56 -24.33
CA LEU A 372 -7.87 2.28 -23.11
C LEU A 372 -8.96 3.29 -22.71
N LEU A 373 -9.62 3.93 -23.69
CA LEU A 373 -10.75 4.83 -23.45
C LEU A 373 -11.93 4.08 -22.82
N CYS A 374 -12.31 2.94 -23.41
CA CYS A 374 -13.38 2.08 -22.88
C CYS A 374 -13.07 1.60 -21.45
N LEU A 375 -11.83 1.18 -21.20
CA LEU A 375 -11.38 0.77 -19.86
C LEU A 375 -11.45 1.93 -18.85
N SER A 376 -10.98 3.12 -19.22
CA SER A 376 -11.00 4.29 -18.35
C SER A 376 -12.43 4.70 -18.00
N VAL A 377 -13.33 4.76 -18.98
CA VAL A 377 -14.76 5.08 -18.77
C VAL A 377 -15.41 4.06 -17.84
N TYR A 378 -15.10 2.77 -18.02
CA TYR A 378 -15.59 1.71 -17.14
C TYR A 378 -15.10 1.89 -15.68
N LEU A 379 -13.82 2.22 -15.48
CA LEU A 379 -13.24 2.46 -14.15
C LEU A 379 -13.84 3.70 -13.48
N ILE A 380 -14.05 4.78 -14.24
CA ILE A 380 -14.67 6.02 -13.73
C ILE A 380 -16.11 5.74 -13.28
N ARG A 381 -16.90 5.04 -14.09
CA ARG A 381 -18.30 4.71 -13.76
C ARG A 381 -18.43 3.82 -12.53
N ASN A 382 -17.53 2.87 -12.34
CA ASN A 382 -17.61 1.86 -11.29
C ASN A 382 -16.68 2.13 -10.08
N SER A 383 -16.11 3.33 -9.98
CA SER A 383 -15.07 3.68 -8.98
C SER A 383 -15.46 3.34 -7.53
N LYS A 384 -16.74 3.48 -7.15
CA LYS A 384 -17.22 3.15 -5.79
C LYS A 384 -17.16 1.66 -5.45
N ARG A 385 -17.32 0.78 -6.44
CA ARG A 385 -17.32 -0.68 -6.25
C ARG A 385 -15.91 -1.24 -6.01
N PHE A 386 -14.89 -0.55 -6.52
CA PHE A 386 -13.50 -1.01 -6.49
C PHE A 386 -12.66 -0.42 -5.34
N LYS A 387 -13.29 0.21 -4.34
CA LYS A 387 -12.57 0.79 -3.19
C LYS A 387 -11.84 -0.23 -2.32
N ASN A 388 -12.38 -1.44 -2.18
CA ASN A 388 -11.84 -2.49 -1.28
C ASN A 388 -11.19 -3.66 -2.04
N CYS A 389 -10.65 -3.39 -3.23
CA CYS A 389 -10.01 -4.43 -4.05
C CYS A 389 -8.51 -4.55 -3.74
N SER A 390 -7.82 -5.45 -4.45
CA SER A 390 -6.38 -5.62 -4.33
C SER A 390 -5.64 -4.30 -4.57
N GLU A 391 -4.48 -4.15 -3.93
CA GLU A 391 -3.63 -2.96 -4.02
C GLU A 391 -3.30 -2.57 -5.48
N THR A 392 -3.05 -3.57 -6.33
CA THR A 392 -2.82 -3.38 -7.77
C THR A 392 -4.00 -2.72 -8.49
N LEU A 393 -5.23 -3.13 -8.17
CA LEU A 393 -6.42 -2.57 -8.78
C LEU A 393 -6.71 -1.18 -8.21
N GLN A 394 -6.42 -0.96 -6.92
CA GLN A 394 -6.56 0.35 -6.29
C GLN A 394 -5.62 1.39 -6.91
N MET A 395 -4.38 1.01 -7.26
CA MET A 395 -3.46 1.87 -8.00
C MET A 395 -4.03 2.27 -9.36
N ILE A 396 -4.57 1.31 -10.12
CA ILE A 396 -5.18 1.55 -11.44
C ILE A 396 -6.42 2.46 -11.31
N VAL A 397 -7.27 2.22 -10.31
CA VAL A 397 -8.47 3.03 -10.05
C VAL A 397 -8.08 4.46 -9.64
N SER A 398 -7.02 4.64 -8.87
CA SER A 398 -6.50 5.96 -8.50
C SER A 398 -6.01 6.73 -9.73
N GLY A 399 -5.39 6.03 -10.69
CA GLY A 399 -4.93 6.59 -11.97
C GLY A 399 -6.01 6.72 -13.07
N LYS A 400 -7.30 6.55 -12.77
CA LYS A 400 -8.38 6.47 -13.78
C LYS A 400 -8.39 7.64 -14.78
N TYR A 401 -8.11 8.86 -14.33
CA TYR A 401 -8.06 10.06 -15.17
C TYR A 401 -6.76 10.16 -15.99
N ILE A 402 -5.65 9.61 -15.50
CA ILE A 402 -4.40 9.52 -16.28
C ILE A 402 -4.65 8.62 -17.49
N ILE A 403 -5.24 7.43 -17.26
CA ILE A 403 -5.59 6.49 -18.35
C ILE A 403 -6.55 7.15 -19.36
N LEU A 404 -7.49 7.97 -18.89
CA LEU A 404 -8.39 8.74 -19.78
C LEU A 404 -7.58 9.65 -20.70
N THR A 405 -6.69 10.48 -20.14
CA THR A 405 -5.89 11.40 -20.95
C THR A 405 -4.93 10.66 -21.89
N PHE A 406 -4.36 9.55 -21.46
CA PHE A 406 -3.51 8.68 -22.28
C PHE A 406 -4.25 8.12 -23.49
N SER A 407 -5.50 7.69 -23.30
CA SER A 407 -6.32 7.19 -24.41
C SER A 407 -6.56 8.28 -25.47
N ILE A 408 -6.85 9.52 -25.05
CA ILE A 408 -7.04 10.66 -25.95
C ILE A 408 -5.72 10.98 -26.68
N GLY A 409 -4.60 10.99 -25.96
CA GLY A 409 -3.27 11.21 -26.55
C GLY A 409 -2.90 10.14 -27.58
N ALA A 410 -3.10 8.86 -27.25
CA ALA A 410 -2.84 7.73 -28.15
C ALA A 410 -3.73 7.76 -29.40
N MET A 411 -5.02 8.09 -29.26
CA MET A 411 -5.92 8.27 -30.40
C MET A 411 -5.49 9.44 -31.29
N PHE A 412 -5.10 10.58 -30.70
CA PHE A 412 -4.65 11.74 -31.47
C PHE A 412 -3.40 11.43 -32.31
N PHE A 413 -2.37 10.83 -31.70
CA PHE A 413 -1.15 10.44 -32.43
C PHE A 413 -1.36 9.23 -33.35
N GLY A 414 -2.26 8.30 -32.99
CA GLY A 414 -2.64 7.19 -33.88
C GLY A 414 -3.31 7.71 -35.16
N LEU A 415 -4.18 8.72 -35.07
CA LEU A 415 -4.76 9.37 -36.24
C LEU A 415 -3.69 10.14 -37.04
N LEU A 416 -2.73 10.78 -36.38
CA LEU A 416 -1.59 11.42 -37.07
C LEU A 416 -0.71 10.42 -37.81
N TYR A 417 -0.45 9.25 -37.23
CA TYR A 417 0.28 8.17 -37.89
C TYR A 417 -0.57 7.39 -38.90
N SER A 418 -1.89 7.58 -38.88
CA SER A 418 -2.88 6.85 -39.68
C SER A 418 -2.86 5.33 -39.45
N ASP A 419 -2.60 4.92 -38.20
CA ASP A 419 -2.48 3.52 -37.78
C ASP A 419 -3.68 3.10 -36.89
N PHE A 420 -4.38 2.05 -37.33
CA PHE A 420 -5.47 1.38 -36.62
C PHE A 420 -5.13 -0.10 -36.47
N GLY A 421 -4.47 -0.47 -35.37
CA GLY A 421 -4.10 -1.88 -35.14
C GLY A 421 -3.26 -2.48 -36.27
N SER A 422 -2.27 -1.73 -36.78
CA SER A 422 -1.43 -2.05 -37.94
C SER A 422 -2.11 -1.98 -39.31
N LEU A 423 -3.32 -1.42 -39.38
CA LEU A 423 -4.02 -1.12 -40.63
C LEU A 423 -4.04 0.38 -40.90
N ALA A 424 -3.87 0.75 -42.17
CA ALA A 424 -3.92 2.14 -42.60
C ALA A 424 -5.37 2.67 -42.60
N ILE A 425 -5.57 3.89 -42.12
CA ILE A 425 -6.88 4.57 -42.18
C ILE A 425 -6.90 5.53 -43.39
N PRO A 426 -7.71 5.25 -44.44
CA PRO A 426 -7.87 6.18 -45.57
C PRO A 426 -8.84 7.31 -45.18
N LEU A 427 -8.34 8.35 -44.50
CA LEU A 427 -9.16 9.52 -44.12
C LEU A 427 -9.45 10.45 -45.30
N PHE A 428 -8.45 10.66 -46.18
CA PHE A 428 -8.55 11.53 -47.34
C PHE A 428 -8.00 10.84 -48.59
N THR A 429 -8.21 11.44 -49.76
CA THR A 429 -7.59 10.98 -51.01
C THR A 429 -6.07 11.07 -50.90
N SER A 430 -5.37 9.99 -51.24
CA SER A 430 -3.92 9.91 -51.20
C SER A 430 -3.25 11.03 -52.00
N SER A 431 -2.08 11.45 -51.53
CA SER A 431 -1.24 12.43 -52.21
C SER A 431 -0.80 11.95 -53.60
N ARG A 432 -0.63 10.63 -53.76
CA ARG A 432 -0.29 10.00 -55.04
C ARG A 432 -1.35 10.23 -56.11
N ASP A 433 -2.63 10.15 -55.74
CA ASP A 433 -3.74 10.21 -56.69
C ASP A 433 -4.19 11.66 -56.96
N SER A 434 -4.08 12.52 -55.95
CA SER A 434 -4.52 13.91 -56.01
C SER A 434 -3.40 14.90 -56.37
N ASN A 435 -2.14 14.45 -56.39
CA ASN A 435 -0.92 15.25 -56.53
C ASN A 435 -0.86 16.45 -55.58
N ARG A 436 -1.54 16.35 -54.42
CA ARG A 436 -1.62 17.35 -53.36
C ARG A 436 -1.09 16.76 -52.06
N THR A 437 -0.56 17.57 -51.17
CA THR A 437 -0.11 17.11 -49.85
C THR A 437 -1.29 16.56 -49.05
N TYR A 438 -1.09 15.43 -48.37
CA TYR A 438 -2.11 14.84 -47.51
C TYR A 438 -2.46 15.82 -46.37
N PRO A 439 -3.75 16.15 -46.15
CA PRO A 439 -4.12 17.29 -45.31
C PRO A 439 -3.94 17.05 -43.81
N PHE A 440 -3.97 15.80 -43.35
CA PHE A 440 -3.86 15.48 -41.92
C PHE A 440 -3.20 14.13 -41.69
N GLY A 441 -2.05 14.12 -41.01
CA GLY A 441 -1.31 12.91 -40.68
C GLY A 441 -0.44 12.38 -41.83
N VAL A 442 -0.06 11.11 -41.73
CA VAL A 442 0.71 10.39 -42.76
C VAL A 442 -0.23 9.83 -43.81
N ASP A 443 0.16 9.91 -45.09
CA ASP A 443 -0.62 9.32 -46.18
C ASP A 443 -0.74 7.80 -46.00
N HIS A 444 -1.97 7.30 -45.99
CA HIS A 444 -2.30 5.88 -45.80
C HIS A 444 -1.61 4.95 -46.83
N MET A 445 -1.25 5.46 -48.01
CA MET A 445 -0.57 4.68 -49.05
C MET A 445 0.85 4.26 -48.64
N TRP A 446 1.48 4.93 -47.66
CA TRP A 446 2.81 4.57 -47.16
C TRP A 446 2.83 3.18 -46.50
N HIS A 447 1.75 2.78 -45.84
CA HIS A 447 1.60 1.45 -45.21
C HIS A 447 1.59 0.29 -46.21
N HIS A 448 1.29 0.55 -47.49
CA HIS A 448 1.33 -0.46 -48.54
C HIS A 448 2.67 -0.46 -49.31
N SER A 449 3.59 0.43 -48.96
CA SER A 449 4.86 0.60 -49.68
C SER A 449 5.98 -0.27 -49.11
N LYS A 450 6.87 -0.79 -49.98
CA LYS A 450 8.04 -1.56 -49.54
C LYS A 450 9.06 -0.74 -48.72
N ASN A 451 9.01 0.59 -48.83
CA ASN A 451 9.95 1.52 -48.20
C ASN A 451 9.35 2.26 -47.00
N GLU A 452 8.21 1.80 -46.48
CA GLU A 452 7.51 2.38 -45.33
C GLU A 452 8.45 2.65 -44.15
N MET A 453 9.21 1.62 -43.76
CA MET A 453 10.10 1.66 -42.60
C MET A 453 11.17 2.76 -42.72
N VAL A 454 11.72 2.97 -43.92
CA VAL A 454 12.76 3.99 -44.13
C VAL A 454 12.19 5.39 -43.97
N PHE A 455 10.99 5.63 -44.50
CA PHE A 455 10.30 6.92 -44.40
C PHE A 455 9.83 7.21 -42.96
N LEU A 456 9.09 6.28 -42.36
CA LEU A 456 8.52 6.45 -41.01
C LEU A 456 9.61 6.60 -39.95
N ASN A 457 10.71 5.83 -40.02
CA ASN A 457 11.80 5.96 -39.05
C ASN A 457 12.48 7.33 -39.16
N SER A 458 12.75 7.80 -40.39
CA SER A 458 13.34 9.12 -40.62
C SER A 458 12.44 10.26 -40.13
N MET A 459 11.12 10.14 -40.33
CA MET A 459 10.14 11.10 -39.83
C MET A 459 10.08 11.08 -38.30
N LYS A 460 9.88 9.90 -37.69
CA LYS A 460 9.73 9.73 -36.23
C LYS A 460 10.97 10.23 -35.48
N MET A 461 12.18 9.91 -35.94
CA MET A 461 13.40 10.42 -35.30
C MET A 461 13.47 11.95 -35.29
N LYS A 462 13.14 12.60 -36.41
CA LYS A 462 13.14 14.08 -36.51
C LYS A 462 12.05 14.71 -35.65
N MET A 463 10.85 14.12 -35.66
CA MET A 463 9.74 14.57 -34.80
C MET A 463 10.08 14.47 -33.31
N SER A 464 10.71 13.38 -32.87
CA SER A 464 11.14 13.20 -31.48
C SER A 464 12.13 14.29 -31.03
N ILE A 465 13.07 14.68 -31.90
CA ILE A 465 14.02 15.78 -31.59
C ILE A 465 13.29 17.11 -31.43
N ILE A 466 12.34 17.42 -32.31
CA ILE A 466 11.54 18.66 -32.24
C ILE A 466 10.69 18.70 -30.97
N ILE A 467 9.98 17.60 -30.66
CA ILE A 467 9.15 17.50 -29.45
C ILE A 467 10.03 17.61 -28.20
N GLY A 468 11.19 16.95 -28.18
CA GLY A 468 12.15 17.04 -27.08
C GLY A 468 12.66 18.46 -26.86
N PHE A 469 13.00 19.17 -27.93
CA PHE A 469 13.41 20.57 -27.86
C PHE A 469 12.31 21.48 -27.29
N LEU A 470 11.06 21.34 -27.75
CA LEU A 470 9.93 22.11 -27.23
C LEU A 470 9.65 21.80 -25.76
N HIS A 471 9.72 20.53 -25.37
CA HIS A 471 9.50 20.11 -23.98
C HIS A 471 10.58 20.64 -23.03
N MET A 472 11.86 20.56 -23.41
CA MET A 472 12.95 21.13 -22.61
C MET A 472 12.90 22.66 -22.57
N SER A 473 12.50 23.32 -23.68
CA SER A 473 12.31 24.78 -23.72
C SER A 473 11.24 25.23 -22.72
N LEU A 474 10.16 24.45 -22.54
CA LEU A 474 9.15 24.72 -21.51
C LEU A 474 9.76 24.72 -20.11
N GLY A 475 10.67 23.78 -19.82
CA GLY A 475 11.38 23.72 -18.53
C GLY A 475 12.24 24.97 -18.27
N VAL A 476 12.97 25.44 -19.27
CA VAL A 476 13.76 26.69 -19.21
C VAL A 476 12.85 27.89 -18.93
N VAL A 477 11.70 27.98 -19.60
CA VAL A 477 10.71 29.05 -19.35
C VAL A 477 10.15 28.99 -17.92
N ILE A 478 9.88 27.80 -17.37
CA ILE A 478 9.42 27.66 -15.99
C ILE A 478 10.49 28.13 -15.00
N SER A 479 11.75 27.76 -15.22
CA SER A 479 12.88 28.23 -14.40
C SER A 479 12.99 29.76 -14.43
N PHE A 480 12.84 30.38 -15.59
CA PHE A 480 12.79 31.85 -15.71
C PHE A 480 11.67 32.48 -14.88
N LEU A 481 10.46 31.91 -14.95
CA LEU A 481 9.30 32.42 -14.22
C LEU A 481 9.41 32.21 -12.69
N ASN A 482 10.19 31.22 -12.25
CA ASN A 482 10.52 31.03 -10.84
C ASN A 482 11.54 32.08 -10.38
N ALA A 483 12.67 32.24 -11.09
CA ALA A 483 13.71 33.21 -10.75
C ALA A 483 13.18 34.66 -10.71
N MET A 484 12.28 35.01 -11.64
CA MET A 484 11.58 36.29 -11.64
C MET A 484 10.68 36.49 -10.41
N TYR A 485 10.08 35.43 -9.89
CA TYR A 485 9.16 35.53 -8.75
C TYR A 485 9.86 35.64 -7.41
N PHE A 486 10.95 34.88 -7.23
CA PHE A 486 11.79 34.97 -6.05
C PHE A 486 12.71 36.21 -6.04
N ASN A 487 12.72 36.98 -7.14
CA ASN A 487 13.57 38.16 -7.33
C ASN A 487 15.07 37.84 -7.16
N GLU A 488 15.52 36.72 -7.72
CA GLU A 488 16.93 36.29 -7.66
C GLU A 488 17.63 36.60 -9.01
N PRO A 489 18.18 37.82 -9.20
CA PRO A 489 18.79 38.20 -10.49
C PRO A 489 20.04 37.38 -10.81
N VAL A 490 20.72 36.85 -9.78
CA VAL A 490 21.92 36.02 -9.94
C VAL A 490 21.59 34.72 -10.69
N GLU A 491 20.43 34.12 -10.43
CA GLU A 491 20.01 32.91 -11.14
C GLU A 491 19.71 33.20 -12.62
N ILE A 492 19.08 34.34 -12.90
CA ILE A 492 18.73 34.76 -14.27
C ILE A 492 19.99 34.99 -15.11
N TYR A 493 20.90 35.86 -14.63
CA TYR A 493 22.08 36.24 -15.39
C TYR A 493 23.21 35.20 -15.34
N GLY A 494 23.36 34.53 -14.20
CA GLY A 494 24.47 33.61 -13.96
C GLY A 494 24.23 32.18 -14.44
N VAL A 495 22.98 31.73 -14.52
CA VAL A 495 22.65 30.34 -14.86
C VAL A 495 21.78 30.26 -16.10
N LEU A 496 20.61 30.90 -16.04
CA LEU A 496 19.56 30.69 -17.03
C LEU A 496 19.95 31.22 -18.41
N ILE A 497 20.47 32.45 -18.50
CA ILE A 497 20.86 33.05 -19.79
C ILE A 497 21.97 32.22 -20.47
N PRO A 498 23.09 31.90 -19.79
CA PRO A 498 24.11 31.01 -20.35
C PRO A 498 23.56 29.67 -20.79
N GLN A 499 22.78 29.00 -19.93
CA GLN A 499 22.19 27.70 -20.23
C GLN A 499 21.28 27.75 -21.46
N THR A 500 20.45 28.79 -21.58
CA THR A 500 19.53 28.97 -22.71
C THR A 500 20.29 29.20 -24.01
N ILE A 501 21.36 30.01 -23.98
CA ILE A 501 22.19 30.29 -25.17
C ILE A 501 22.84 28.99 -25.67
N VAL A 502 23.45 28.20 -24.77
CA VAL A 502 24.08 26.92 -25.14
C VAL A 502 23.05 25.92 -25.66
N PHE A 503 21.88 25.85 -25.03
CA PHE A 503 20.81 24.96 -25.45
C PHE A 503 20.25 25.32 -26.85
N CYS A 504 19.99 26.61 -27.09
CA CYS A 504 19.50 27.10 -28.39
C CYS A 504 20.56 27.01 -29.49
N SER A 505 21.84 27.26 -29.18
CA SER A 505 22.93 27.23 -30.17
C SER A 505 23.16 25.83 -30.73
N PHE A 506 22.99 24.78 -29.91
CA PHE A 506 23.20 23.39 -30.34
C PHE A 506 21.91 22.70 -30.76
N VAL A 507 20.99 22.49 -29.82
CA VAL A 507 19.75 21.73 -30.07
C VAL A 507 18.77 22.55 -30.91
N GLY A 508 18.65 23.85 -30.61
CA GLY A 508 17.82 24.76 -31.41
C GLY A 508 18.28 24.87 -32.86
N TYR A 509 19.60 24.95 -33.10
CA TYR A 509 20.17 24.95 -34.45
C TYR A 509 19.89 23.64 -35.20
N MET A 510 19.96 22.48 -34.52
CA MET A 510 19.59 21.20 -35.10
C MET A 510 18.12 21.16 -35.53
N VAL A 511 17.21 21.64 -34.68
CA VAL A 511 15.77 21.74 -35.00
C VAL A 511 15.54 22.68 -36.18
N PHE A 512 16.25 23.80 -36.24
CA PHE A 512 16.21 24.72 -37.38
C PHE A 512 16.62 24.03 -38.69
N LEU A 513 17.73 23.27 -38.69
CA LEU A 513 18.17 22.53 -39.87
C LEU A 513 17.15 21.46 -40.32
N ILE A 514 16.48 20.78 -39.39
CA ILE A 514 15.43 19.81 -39.70
C ILE A 514 14.26 20.49 -40.42
N ILE A 515 13.75 21.59 -39.85
CA ILE A 515 12.61 22.33 -40.41
C ILE A 515 12.97 22.93 -41.77
N TYR A 516 14.16 23.54 -41.87
CA TYR A 516 14.63 24.12 -43.14
C TYR A 516 14.76 23.06 -44.23
N LYS A 517 15.31 21.88 -43.91
CA LYS A 517 15.44 20.76 -44.86
C LYS A 517 14.06 20.26 -45.34
N TRP A 518 13.04 20.27 -44.48
CA TRP A 518 11.68 19.91 -44.87
C TRP A 518 11.02 20.95 -45.79
N LEU A 519 11.40 22.22 -45.70
CA LEU A 519 10.81 23.29 -46.52
C LEU A 519 11.45 23.42 -47.91
N VAL A 520 12.77 23.22 -48.04
CA VAL A 520 13.52 23.55 -49.27
C VAL A 520 13.70 22.36 -50.22
N THR A 521 13.32 21.14 -49.81
CA THR A 521 13.15 19.92 -50.63
C THR A 521 14.28 19.58 -51.61
N SER A 522 15.49 20.14 -51.44
CA SER A 522 16.64 19.84 -52.29
C SER A 522 17.42 18.66 -51.70
N ASN A 523 18.21 17.99 -52.53
CA ASN A 523 18.98 16.81 -52.19
C ASN A 523 20.18 17.20 -51.29
N TYR A 524 19.89 17.60 -50.05
CA TYR A 524 20.84 18.12 -49.09
C TYR A 524 21.51 17.00 -48.29
N PRO A 525 22.75 17.23 -47.82
CA PRO A 525 23.55 16.27 -47.05
C PRO A 525 22.85 15.79 -45.76
N SER A 526 23.38 14.72 -45.18
CA SER A 526 22.87 14.19 -43.91
C SER A 526 23.05 15.23 -42.79
N ILE A 527 21.97 15.51 -42.04
CA ILE A 527 21.99 16.50 -40.94
C ILE A 527 23.02 16.10 -39.88
N ILE A 528 23.14 14.79 -39.61
CA ILE A 528 24.13 14.22 -38.69
C ILE A 528 25.55 14.53 -39.17
N GLY A 529 25.83 14.35 -40.47
CA GLY A 529 27.16 14.66 -41.02
C GLY A 529 27.52 16.14 -40.87
N VAL A 530 26.55 17.04 -41.07
CA VAL A 530 26.73 18.47 -40.86
C VAL A 530 26.98 18.81 -39.39
N LEU A 531 26.29 18.16 -38.45
CA LEU A 531 26.51 18.35 -37.01
C LEU A 531 27.85 17.78 -36.55
N VAL A 532 28.28 16.62 -37.06
CA VAL A 532 29.60 16.06 -36.72
C VAL A 532 30.70 16.97 -37.25
N ASN A 533 30.58 17.41 -38.51
CA ASN A 533 31.55 18.34 -39.12
C ASN A 533 31.59 19.70 -38.41
N MET A 534 30.47 20.15 -37.84
CA MET A 534 30.43 21.37 -37.02
C MET A 534 31.42 21.31 -35.84
N PHE A 535 31.62 20.14 -35.22
CA PHE A 535 32.58 20.00 -34.11
C PHE A 535 33.98 19.55 -34.55
N THR A 536 34.08 18.71 -35.58
CA THR A 536 35.37 18.16 -36.01
C THR A 536 36.15 19.12 -36.90
N ASN A 537 35.47 19.88 -37.77
CA ASN A 537 36.07 20.83 -38.72
C ASN A 537 35.19 22.09 -38.86
N PRO A 538 35.20 23.00 -37.87
CA PRO A 538 34.21 24.09 -37.76
C PRO A 538 34.23 25.13 -38.90
N PHE A 539 35.31 25.19 -39.69
CA PHE A 539 35.50 26.20 -40.75
C PHE A 539 35.30 25.66 -42.18
N VAL A 540 35.05 24.35 -42.34
CA VAL A 540 34.93 23.72 -43.66
C VAL A 540 33.52 23.14 -43.83
N VAL A 541 32.72 23.79 -44.68
CA VAL A 541 31.39 23.30 -45.07
C VAL A 541 31.47 22.74 -46.48
N ALA A 542 31.44 21.41 -46.63
CA ALA A 542 31.57 20.75 -47.92
C ALA A 542 30.36 20.99 -48.85
N GLU A 543 29.15 21.03 -48.30
CA GLU A 543 27.91 21.35 -49.00
C GLU A 543 27.04 22.26 -48.11
N GLU A 544 26.71 23.47 -48.60
CA GLU A 544 25.86 24.41 -47.87
C GLU A 544 24.37 24.01 -48.01
N ILE A 545 23.67 23.89 -46.88
CA ILE A 545 22.21 23.68 -46.81
C ILE A 545 21.49 25.00 -47.09
N TYR A 546 22.01 26.11 -46.58
CA TYR A 546 21.46 27.46 -46.79
C TYR A 546 22.58 28.46 -47.07
N PRO A 547 22.29 29.58 -47.78
CA PRO A 547 23.30 30.58 -48.08
C PRO A 547 23.99 31.11 -46.81
N TYR A 548 25.32 31.22 -46.84
CA TYR A 548 26.15 31.74 -45.73
C TYR A 548 26.25 30.83 -44.49
N GLN A 549 25.97 29.54 -44.62
CA GLN A 549 26.11 28.58 -43.52
C GLN A 549 27.51 28.56 -42.90
N HIS A 550 28.56 28.76 -43.70
CA HIS A 550 29.95 28.82 -43.23
C HIS A 550 30.23 29.95 -42.21
N ARG A 551 29.41 31.01 -42.18
CA ARG A 551 29.55 32.10 -41.18
C ARG A 551 28.75 31.86 -39.91
N MET A 552 27.59 31.23 -40.05
CA MET A 552 26.67 31.00 -38.93
C MET A 552 27.09 29.82 -38.04
N GLN A 553 27.68 28.77 -38.61
CA GLN A 553 28.11 27.60 -37.82
C GLN A 553 29.18 27.92 -36.77
N PRO A 554 30.27 28.66 -37.07
CA PRO A 554 31.24 29.08 -36.05
C PRO A 554 30.61 29.96 -34.96
N LEU A 555 29.68 30.84 -35.33
CA LEU A 555 29.01 31.75 -34.39
C LEU A 555 28.18 30.99 -33.34
N SER A 556 27.60 29.84 -33.71
CA SER A 556 26.87 28.98 -32.76
C SER A 556 27.79 28.15 -31.84
N ILE A 557 29.06 27.95 -32.20
CA ILE A 557 30.02 27.14 -31.42
C ILE A 557 30.77 27.99 -30.39
N VAL A 558 31.14 29.22 -30.75
CA VAL A 558 31.94 30.14 -29.92
C VAL A 558 31.35 30.37 -28.52
N PRO A 559 30.03 30.61 -28.35
CA PRO A 559 29.41 30.77 -27.03
C PRO A 559 29.62 29.53 -26.16
N ASN A 560 29.49 28.33 -26.74
CA ASN A 560 29.63 27.08 -26.00
C ASN A 560 31.04 26.96 -25.42
N ALA A 561 32.08 27.17 -26.23
CA ALA A 561 33.47 27.09 -25.76
C ALA A 561 33.82 28.15 -24.70
N SER A 562 33.27 29.37 -24.80
CA SER A 562 33.51 30.45 -23.85
C SER A 562 32.73 30.35 -22.54
N MET A 563 31.61 29.63 -22.52
CA MET A 563 30.79 29.46 -21.32
C MET A 563 31.22 28.28 -20.46
N TYR A 564 31.77 27.21 -21.06
CA TYR A 564 32.34 26.09 -20.30
C TYR A 564 33.53 26.51 -19.42
N SER A 565 34.31 27.52 -19.82
CA SER A 565 35.38 28.06 -18.98
C SER A 565 34.86 28.86 -17.77
N LEU A 566 33.65 29.44 -17.85
CA LEU A 566 33.00 30.13 -16.74
C LEU A 566 32.36 29.15 -15.74
N ASP A 567 31.83 28.02 -16.21
CA ASP A 567 31.29 26.97 -15.32
C ASP A 567 32.36 26.30 -14.46
N VAL A 568 33.59 26.13 -14.99
CA VAL A 568 34.74 25.64 -14.21
C VAL A 568 35.12 26.64 -13.10
N VAL A 569 35.01 27.95 -13.37
CA VAL A 569 35.24 29.00 -12.36
C VAL A 569 34.13 29.00 -11.30
N ARG A 570 32.89 28.68 -11.68
CA ARG A 570 31.76 28.59 -10.75
C ARG A 570 31.82 27.36 -9.82
N GLN A 571 32.19 26.19 -10.34
CA GLN A 571 32.37 24.99 -9.50
C GLN A 571 33.48 25.17 -8.46
N ALA A 572 34.50 25.98 -8.76
CA ALA A 572 35.52 26.36 -7.78
C ALA A 572 34.97 27.25 -6.66
N TYR A 573 34.01 28.14 -6.95
CA TYR A 573 33.43 29.05 -5.94
C TYR A 573 32.36 28.41 -5.03
N ILE A 574 31.65 27.38 -5.50
CA ILE A 574 30.62 26.67 -4.71
C ILE A 574 31.26 25.74 -3.66
N HIS A 575 32.54 25.39 -3.80
CA HIS A 575 33.26 24.56 -2.83
C HIS A 575 33.89 25.35 -1.68
N ASP A 576 33.92 26.70 -1.77
CA ASP A 576 34.53 27.60 -0.78
C ASP A 576 33.49 28.44 0.01
N ILE A 577 32.20 28.07 -0.05
CA ILE A 577 31.11 28.56 0.83
C ILE A 577 30.45 27.34 1.46
#